data_AF-A0A7V2U0D7-F1
#
_entry.id   AF-A0A7V2U0D7-F1
#
_cell.length_a   1.000
_cell.length_b   1.000
_cell.length_c   1.000
_cell.angle_alpha   90.00
_cell.angle_beta   90.00
_cell.angle_gamma   90.00
#
_symmetry.space_group_name_H-M   'P 1'
#
loop_
_entity.id
_entity.type
_entity.pdbx_description
1 polymer ?
#
loop_
_entity_poly.entity_id
_entity_poly.type
_entity_poly.pdbx_seq_one_letter_code
_entity_poly.pdbx_strand_id
1 'polypeptide(L)'
;MGRTVGEGLILPGAEEILRRSLPREAVGPMLRETQEWVGQVVRPIWLPPDLPAHLYALPRALGGEDAFIAAWKTAGRPFQLAVTRERIHLLTRLPSSAAGKDDAAKGRNALLQAYEFLRIPEMLNPSHWKIQPFGGLVLGTRSGGDLAGDWHETLLFLTDGSGVKYSALKYRGRTSPTMSGGPRKAPVPWFPGEAGKKSS
;
A
#
# COMPACT_ATOMS: atom_id res chain seq x y z
N MET A 1 8.42 24.94 -8.20
CA MET A 1 7.30 24.03 -8.54
C MET A 1 6.90 23.27 -7.30
N GLY A 2 5.66 23.45 -6.85
CA GLY A 2 5.17 22.98 -5.55
C GLY A 2 5.11 21.46 -5.48
N ARG A 3 5.69 20.90 -4.42
CA ARG A 3 5.53 19.49 -4.05
C ARG A 3 4.21 19.35 -3.31
N THR A 4 3.18 18.83 -3.96
CA THR A 4 1.94 18.47 -3.30
C THR A 4 2.17 17.17 -2.54
N VAL A 5 2.55 17.30 -1.27
CA VAL A 5 2.58 16.21 -0.28
C VAL A 5 1.14 15.94 0.14
N GLY A 6 0.41 15.21 -0.69
CA GLY A 6 -0.89 14.64 -0.37
C GLY A 6 -0.81 13.13 -0.50
N GLU A 7 0.03 12.50 0.33
CA GLU A 7 0.21 11.03 0.42
C GLU A 7 0.32 10.26 -0.91
N GLY A 8 0.84 10.90 -1.96
CA GLY A 8 1.26 10.26 -3.21
C GLY A 8 2.52 9.44 -2.93
N LEU A 9 2.41 8.11 -3.04
CA LEU A 9 3.58 7.24 -2.94
C LEU A 9 4.50 7.52 -4.12
N ILE A 10 5.55 8.32 -3.92
CA ILE A 10 6.63 8.43 -4.91
C ILE A 10 7.55 7.25 -4.65
N LEU A 11 7.44 6.20 -5.46
CA LEU A 11 8.41 5.11 -5.42
C LEU A 11 9.77 5.61 -5.95
N PRO A 12 10.89 5.19 -5.33
CA PRO A 12 12.20 5.46 -5.89
C PRO A 12 12.33 4.87 -7.30
N GLY A 13 13.18 5.46 -8.13
CA GLY A 13 13.49 4.90 -9.45
C GLY A 13 14.13 3.51 -9.36
N ALA A 14 14.05 2.74 -10.44
CA ALA A 14 14.56 1.36 -10.48
C ALA A 14 16.04 1.26 -10.09
N GLU A 15 16.88 2.18 -10.56
CA GLU A 15 18.30 2.24 -10.21
C GLU A 15 18.52 2.45 -8.71
N GLU A 16 17.75 3.36 -8.10
CA GLU A 16 17.81 3.65 -6.67
C GLU A 16 17.33 2.46 -5.82
N ILE A 17 16.31 1.74 -6.30
CA ILE A 17 15.83 0.50 -5.69
C ILE A 17 16.94 -0.54 -5.64
N LEU A 18 17.60 -0.79 -6.78
CA LEU A 18 18.66 -1.80 -6.87
C LEU A 18 19.89 -1.41 -6.03
N ARG A 19 20.26 -0.13 -6.04
CA ARG A 19 21.42 0.38 -5.30
C ARG A 19 21.27 0.27 -3.79
N ARG A 20 20.05 0.46 -3.27
CA ARG A 20 19.77 0.52 -1.82
C ARG A 20 19.16 -0.74 -1.25
N SER A 21 18.76 -1.68 -2.10
CA SER A 21 18.10 -2.90 -1.62
C SER A 21 19.04 -3.73 -0.75
N LEU A 22 18.55 -4.19 0.38
CA LEU A 22 19.26 -5.15 1.21
C LEU A 22 19.27 -6.54 0.54
N PRO A 23 20.32 -7.35 0.78
CA PRO A 23 20.36 -8.72 0.30
C PRO A 23 19.24 -9.57 0.93
N ARG A 24 18.73 -10.55 0.18
CA ARG A 24 17.55 -11.35 0.57
C ARG A 24 17.78 -12.14 1.85
N GLU A 25 19.00 -12.61 2.04
CA GLU A 25 19.45 -13.39 3.19
C GLU A 25 19.31 -12.58 4.49
N ALA A 26 19.54 -11.26 4.43
CA ALA A 26 19.41 -10.36 5.57
C ALA A 26 17.95 -10.09 5.97
N VAL A 27 16.99 -10.33 5.06
CA VAL A 27 15.58 -9.98 5.27
C VAL A 27 14.62 -11.17 5.17
N GLY A 28 15.13 -12.41 5.15
CA GLY A 28 14.37 -13.63 4.86
C GLY A 28 13.05 -13.79 5.65
N PRO A 29 13.03 -13.64 6.99
CA PRO A 29 11.80 -13.72 7.77
C PRO A 29 10.76 -12.65 7.37
N MET A 30 11.16 -11.38 7.26
CA MET A 30 10.29 -10.27 6.89
C MET A 30 9.80 -10.37 5.44
N LEU A 31 10.62 -10.97 4.57
CA LEU A 31 10.25 -11.26 3.19
C LEU A 31 9.13 -12.31 3.12
N ARG A 32 9.22 -13.39 3.92
CA ARG A 32 8.13 -14.39 4.01
C ARG A 32 6.85 -13.79 4.57
N GLU A 33 6.95 -13.05 5.67
CA GLU A 33 5.82 -12.32 6.25
C GLU A 33 5.18 -11.38 5.22
N THR A 34 5.99 -10.66 4.45
CA THR A 34 5.51 -9.76 3.39
C THR A 34 4.75 -10.51 2.31
N GLN A 35 5.23 -11.67 1.88
CA GLN A 35 4.54 -12.49 0.89
C GLN A 35 3.18 -12.98 1.39
N GLU A 36 3.12 -13.45 2.65
CA GLU A 36 1.86 -13.87 3.27
C GLU A 36 0.85 -12.73 3.29
N TRP A 37 1.27 -11.54 3.74
CA TRP A 37 0.44 -10.34 3.77
C TRP A 37 -0.05 -9.93 2.38
N VAL A 38 0.82 -9.94 1.38
CA VAL A 38 0.44 -9.59 0.00
C VAL A 38 -0.52 -10.62 -0.58
N GLY A 39 -0.31 -11.92 -0.34
CA GLY A 39 -1.19 -13.00 -0.80
C GLY A 39 -2.56 -13.00 -0.10
N GLN A 40 -2.66 -12.40 1.09
CA GLN A 40 -3.93 -12.16 1.78
C GLN A 40 -4.68 -10.95 1.23
N VAL A 41 -3.98 -9.89 0.81
CA VAL A 41 -4.63 -8.64 0.34
C VAL A 41 -4.91 -8.65 -1.16
N VAL A 42 -4.01 -9.19 -1.98
CA VAL A 42 -4.12 -9.20 -3.44
C VAL A 42 -4.51 -10.60 -3.91
N ARG A 43 -5.45 -10.68 -4.84
CA ARG A 43 -5.89 -11.94 -5.43
C ARG A 43 -4.73 -12.58 -6.22
N PRO A 44 -4.51 -13.92 -6.09
CA PRO A 44 -3.35 -14.57 -6.70
C PRO A 44 -3.20 -14.37 -8.21
N ILE A 45 -4.31 -14.31 -8.97
CA ILE A 45 -4.29 -14.09 -10.42
C ILE A 45 -3.64 -12.75 -10.84
N TRP A 46 -3.56 -11.77 -9.92
CA TRP A 46 -2.95 -10.47 -10.17
C TRP A 46 -1.51 -10.35 -9.66
N LEU A 47 -1.03 -11.36 -8.93
CA LEU A 47 0.34 -11.42 -8.44
C LEU A 47 1.27 -12.02 -9.51
N PRO A 48 2.54 -11.59 -9.56
CA PRO A 48 3.52 -12.27 -10.40
C PRO A 48 3.78 -13.69 -9.88
N PRO A 49 4.09 -14.67 -10.75
CA PRO A 49 4.33 -16.06 -10.34
C PRO A 49 5.46 -16.22 -9.31
N ASP A 50 6.48 -15.36 -9.38
CA ASP A 50 7.60 -15.32 -8.42
C ASP A 50 7.62 -13.95 -7.70
N LEU A 51 6.55 -13.66 -6.95
CA LEU A 51 6.49 -12.47 -6.10
C LEU A 51 7.75 -12.25 -5.23
N PRO A 52 8.34 -13.28 -4.59
CA PRO A 52 9.60 -13.10 -3.88
C PRO A 52 10.65 -12.39 -4.73
N ALA A 53 10.90 -12.84 -5.98
CA ALA A 53 11.91 -12.25 -6.87
C ALA A 53 11.69 -10.76 -7.17
N HIS A 54 10.44 -10.29 -7.11
CA HIS A 54 10.08 -8.90 -7.38
C HIS A 54 10.12 -7.98 -6.15
N LEU A 55 10.25 -8.52 -4.93
CA LEU A 55 10.28 -7.73 -3.69
C LEU A 55 11.70 -7.30 -3.32
N TYR A 56 11.93 -5.99 -3.28
CA TYR A 56 13.18 -5.37 -2.86
C TYR A 56 13.02 -4.73 -1.48
N ALA A 57 13.87 -5.09 -0.52
CA ALA A 57 13.88 -4.50 0.81
C ALA A 57 14.66 -3.19 0.82
N LEU A 58 13.98 -2.05 0.97
CA LEU A 58 14.61 -0.74 1.05
C LEU A 58 14.45 -0.13 2.44
N PRO A 59 15.56 0.15 3.14
CA PRO A 59 15.53 0.91 4.38
C PRO A 59 15.10 2.37 4.12
N ARG A 60 14.26 2.92 5.01
CA ARG A 60 13.80 4.32 4.99
C ARG A 60 13.32 4.78 3.61
N ALA A 61 12.51 3.95 2.96
CA ALA A 61 12.02 4.19 1.61
C ALA A 61 10.80 5.12 1.58
N LEU A 62 9.94 5.08 2.59
CA LEU A 62 8.63 5.74 2.58
C LEU A 62 8.41 6.54 3.86
N GLY A 63 8.52 7.86 3.80
CA GLY A 63 8.35 8.70 4.99
C GLY A 63 9.33 8.38 6.13
N GLY A 64 10.47 7.76 5.81
CA GLY A 64 11.44 7.27 6.79
C GLY A 64 11.20 5.83 7.27
N GLU A 65 10.13 5.16 6.83
CA GLU A 65 9.87 3.75 7.10
C GLU A 65 10.63 2.82 6.15
N ASP A 66 11.07 1.69 6.67
CA ASP A 66 11.53 0.56 5.89
C ASP A 66 10.36 -0.07 5.13
N ALA A 67 10.61 -0.45 3.87
CA ALA A 67 9.59 -1.04 3.03
C ALA A 67 10.14 -2.11 2.10
N PHE A 68 9.31 -3.09 1.77
CA PHE A 68 9.47 -3.86 0.55
C PHE A 68 8.78 -3.15 -0.60
N ILE A 69 9.46 -3.01 -1.73
CA ILE A 69 8.90 -2.42 -2.95
C ILE A 69 8.94 -3.45 -4.07
N ALA A 70 7.88 -3.51 -4.85
CA ALA A 70 7.81 -4.32 -6.07
C ALA A 70 7.07 -3.56 -7.17
N ALA A 71 7.38 -3.89 -8.41
CA ALA A 71 6.62 -3.42 -9.56
C ALA A 71 6.55 -4.56 -10.60
N TRP A 72 5.38 -4.73 -11.21
CA TRP A 72 5.17 -5.77 -12.22
C TRP A 72 4.05 -5.35 -13.18
N LYS A 73 3.85 -6.15 -14.22
CA LYS A 73 2.77 -5.98 -15.19
C LYS A 73 2.02 -7.30 -15.34
N THR A 74 0.72 -7.28 -15.11
CA THR A 74 -0.18 -8.44 -15.27
C THR A 74 -1.35 -8.05 -16.15
N ALA A 75 -1.69 -8.89 -17.13
CA ALA A 75 -2.77 -8.62 -18.10
C ALA A 75 -2.69 -7.21 -18.74
N GLY A 76 -1.49 -6.75 -19.07
CA GLY A 76 -1.30 -5.42 -19.68
C GLY A 76 -1.32 -4.24 -18.68
N ARG A 77 -1.64 -4.46 -17.40
CA ARG A 77 -1.79 -3.40 -16.39
C ARG A 77 -0.56 -3.30 -15.49
N PRO A 78 -0.03 -2.09 -15.25
CA PRO A 78 1.08 -1.90 -14.33
C PRO A 78 0.59 -1.95 -12.88
N PHE A 79 1.36 -2.61 -12.03
CA PHE A 79 1.18 -2.63 -10.59
C PHE A 79 2.46 -2.19 -9.91
N GLN A 80 2.29 -1.41 -8.85
CA GLN A 80 3.36 -0.96 -7.97
C GLN A 80 2.92 -1.24 -6.54
N LEU A 81 3.79 -1.86 -5.78
CA LEU A 81 3.53 -2.29 -4.42
C LEU A 81 4.59 -1.70 -3.51
N ALA A 82 4.12 -1.20 -2.37
CA ALA A 82 4.95 -0.87 -1.24
C ALA A 82 4.35 -1.51 0.01
N VAL A 83 5.14 -2.30 0.72
CA VAL A 83 4.75 -2.91 1.98
C VAL A 83 5.64 -2.33 3.05
N THR A 84 5.09 -1.54 3.96
CA THR A 84 5.80 -1.10 5.17
C THR A 84 5.48 -2.06 6.31
N ARG A 85 6.01 -1.80 7.50
CA ARG A 85 5.67 -2.59 8.68
C ARG A 85 4.16 -2.59 8.95
N GLU A 86 3.51 -1.44 8.79
CA GLU A 86 2.10 -1.26 9.14
C GLU A 86 1.16 -1.39 7.95
N ARG A 87 1.60 -1.10 6.72
CA ARG A 87 0.67 -0.95 5.60
C ARG A 87 1.10 -1.71 4.35
N ILE A 88 0.10 -2.04 3.55
CA ILE A 88 0.26 -2.46 2.16
C ILE A 88 -0.32 -1.36 1.29
N HIS A 89 0.50 -0.83 0.39
CA HIS A 89 0.13 0.17 -0.59
C HIS A 89 0.20 -0.47 -1.98
N LEU A 90 -0.92 -0.42 -2.71
CA LEU A 90 -0.99 -0.90 -4.09
C LEU A 90 -1.37 0.26 -5.00
N LEU A 91 -0.57 0.51 -6.03
CA LEU A 91 -0.81 1.54 -7.03
C LEU A 91 -0.98 0.87 -8.39
N THR A 92 -1.97 1.34 -9.14
CA THR A 92 -2.24 0.86 -10.49
C THR A 92 -3.03 1.90 -11.29
N ARG A 93 -3.22 1.63 -12.59
CA ARG A 93 -4.02 2.46 -13.48
C ARG A 93 -5.46 1.99 -13.49
N LEU A 94 -6.40 2.93 -13.55
CA LEU A 94 -7.78 2.62 -13.90
C LEU A 94 -7.85 2.29 -15.41
N PRO A 95 -8.73 1.36 -15.83
CA PRO A 95 -9.01 1.17 -17.25
C PRO A 95 -9.43 2.49 -17.88
N SER A 96 -9.00 2.77 -19.12
CA SER A 96 -9.35 4.02 -19.81
C SER A 96 -10.87 4.21 -19.96
N SER A 97 -11.62 3.11 -20.10
CA SER A 97 -13.09 3.09 -20.11
C SER A 97 -13.74 3.42 -18.76
N ALA A 98 -12.97 3.38 -17.67
CA ALA A 98 -13.39 3.69 -16.31
C ALA A 98 -12.88 5.06 -15.82
N ALA A 99 -12.33 5.90 -16.72
CA ALA A 99 -12.00 7.28 -16.38
C ALA A 99 -13.29 8.11 -16.28
N GLY A 100 -13.74 8.36 -15.04
CA GLY A 100 -14.89 9.23 -14.75
C GLY A 100 -14.50 10.71 -14.78
N LYS A 101 -15.37 11.57 -15.32
CA LYS A 101 -15.14 13.03 -15.32
C LYS A 101 -15.47 13.67 -13.97
N ASP A 102 -16.50 13.17 -13.28
CA ASP A 102 -16.90 13.63 -11.95
C ASP A 102 -16.34 12.74 -10.83
N ASP A 103 -16.32 13.27 -9.61
CA ASP A 103 -15.71 12.62 -8.45
C ASP A 103 -16.46 11.37 -7.99
N ALA A 104 -17.78 11.31 -8.18
CA ALA A 104 -18.57 10.13 -7.83
C ALA A 104 -18.23 8.95 -8.76
N ALA A 105 -18.11 9.20 -10.06
CA ALA A 105 -17.69 8.21 -11.04
C ALA A 105 -16.26 7.72 -10.78
N LYS A 106 -15.32 8.61 -10.48
CA LYS A 106 -13.94 8.24 -10.11
C LYS A 106 -13.91 7.32 -8.89
N GLY A 107 -14.61 7.70 -7.81
CA GLY A 107 -14.68 6.91 -6.59
C GLY A 107 -15.32 5.54 -6.81
N ARG A 108 -16.42 5.47 -7.56
CA ARG A 108 -17.07 4.20 -7.92
C ARG A 108 -16.14 3.29 -8.72
N ASN A 109 -15.42 3.83 -9.70
CA ASN A 109 -14.53 3.03 -10.55
C ASN A 109 -13.30 2.52 -9.79
N ALA A 110 -12.76 3.32 -8.87
CA ALA A 110 -11.74 2.86 -7.92
C ALA A 110 -12.27 1.70 -7.06
N LEU A 111 -13.49 1.79 -6.53
CA LEU A 111 -14.08 0.67 -5.79
C LEU A 111 -14.26 -0.58 -6.65
N LEU A 112 -14.82 -0.44 -7.86
CA LEU A 112 -14.99 -1.54 -8.82
C LEU A 112 -13.68 -2.27 -9.09
N GLN A 113 -12.60 -1.52 -9.31
CA GLN A 113 -11.28 -2.09 -9.51
C GLN A 113 -10.72 -2.74 -8.22
N ALA A 114 -10.96 -2.16 -7.04
CA ALA A 114 -10.56 -2.77 -5.79
C ALA A 114 -11.12 -4.20 -5.67
N TYR A 115 -12.39 -4.44 -6.05
CA TYR A 115 -12.97 -5.80 -6.07
C TYR A 115 -12.24 -6.77 -6.99
N GLU A 116 -11.82 -6.26 -8.15
CA GLU A 116 -11.13 -7.05 -9.17
C GLU A 116 -9.80 -7.58 -8.64
N PHE A 117 -9.06 -6.76 -7.88
CA PHE A 117 -7.68 -7.05 -7.49
C PHE A 117 -7.51 -7.51 -6.05
N LEU A 118 -8.32 -6.97 -5.13
CA LEU A 118 -8.14 -7.17 -3.70
C LEU A 118 -9.05 -8.29 -3.19
N ARG A 119 -8.54 -9.04 -2.20
CA ARG A 119 -9.26 -10.08 -1.46
C ARG A 119 -9.83 -9.49 -0.16
N ILE A 120 -10.71 -8.50 -0.28
CA ILE A 120 -11.38 -7.91 0.89
C ILE A 120 -12.88 -8.23 0.72
N PRO A 121 -13.37 -9.34 1.31
CA PRO A 121 -14.72 -9.86 1.10
C PRO A 121 -15.81 -8.81 1.38
N GLU A 122 -15.56 -7.95 2.37
CA GLU A 122 -16.50 -6.98 2.88
C GLU A 122 -16.52 -5.71 2.02
N MET A 123 -15.70 -5.61 0.96
CA MET A 123 -15.78 -4.48 0.04
C MET A 123 -17.19 -4.33 -0.54
N LEU A 124 -18.01 -5.40 -0.58
CA LEU A 124 -19.24 -5.57 -1.39
C LEU A 124 -20.39 -4.63 -1.08
N ASN A 125 -20.31 -3.80 -0.04
CA ASN A 125 -21.32 -2.80 0.25
C ASN A 125 -20.81 -1.36 0.05
N PRO A 126 -21.15 -0.71 -1.08
CA PRO A 126 -20.81 0.69 -1.35
C PRO A 126 -21.30 1.67 -0.27
N SER A 127 -22.36 1.35 0.49
CA SER A 127 -22.87 2.23 1.55
C SER A 127 -21.93 2.33 2.75
N HIS A 128 -20.95 1.43 2.88
CA HIS A 128 -19.94 1.48 3.94
C HIS A 128 -18.75 2.39 3.61
N TRP A 129 -18.74 2.99 2.41
CA TRP A 129 -17.67 3.84 1.93
C TRP A 129 -18.05 5.30 2.01
N LYS A 130 -17.22 6.08 2.72
CA LYS A 130 -17.25 7.54 2.63
C LYS A 130 -16.33 7.97 1.49
N ILE A 131 -16.92 8.51 0.43
CA ILE A 131 -16.19 9.03 -0.74
C ILE A 131 -16.31 10.55 -0.73
N GLN A 132 -15.19 11.25 -0.81
CA GLN A 132 -15.14 12.71 -0.74
C GLN A 132 -13.98 13.28 -1.59
N PRO A 133 -14.11 14.52 -2.10
CA PRO A 133 -12.99 15.21 -2.74
C PRO A 133 -11.87 15.50 -1.71
N PHE A 134 -10.61 15.42 -2.17
CA PHE A 134 -9.43 15.65 -1.36
C PHE A 134 -8.28 16.20 -2.23
N GLY A 135 -7.99 17.49 -2.13
CA GLY A 135 -6.82 18.10 -2.79
C GLY A 135 -6.78 17.92 -4.32
N GLY A 136 -7.93 17.93 -5.00
CA GLY A 136 -8.05 17.68 -6.44
C GLY A 136 -8.15 16.19 -6.83
N LEU A 137 -8.18 15.31 -5.84
CA LEU A 137 -8.36 13.86 -5.97
C LEU A 137 -9.68 13.44 -5.31
N VAL A 138 -10.00 12.15 -5.42
CA VAL A 138 -11.10 11.51 -4.69
C VAL A 138 -10.53 10.54 -3.68
N LEU A 139 -10.88 10.74 -2.41
CA LEU A 139 -10.53 9.88 -1.29
C LEU A 139 -11.74 9.04 -0.91
N GLY A 140 -11.57 7.73 -0.92
CA GLY A 140 -12.51 6.80 -0.30
C GLY A 140 -11.94 6.25 0.99
N THR A 141 -12.72 6.36 2.06
CA THR A 141 -12.38 5.80 3.37
C THR A 141 -13.48 4.89 3.85
N ARG A 142 -13.10 3.80 4.49
CA ARG A 142 -14.02 2.93 5.22
C ARG A 142 -13.55 2.82 6.68
N SER A 143 -14.42 3.19 7.61
CA SER A 143 -14.17 3.09 9.05
C SER A 143 -14.75 1.77 9.58
N GLY A 144 -13.97 0.99 10.33
CA GLY A 144 -14.28 -0.39 10.73
C GLY A 144 -15.32 -0.59 11.86
N GLY A 145 -16.18 0.39 12.15
CA GLY A 145 -17.06 0.37 13.35
C GLY A 145 -18.05 -0.80 13.44
N ASP A 146 -18.48 -1.34 12.30
CA ASP A 146 -19.56 -2.36 12.23
C ASP A 146 -19.08 -3.75 11.78
N LEU A 147 -17.77 -4.00 11.74
CA LEU A 147 -17.22 -5.28 11.26
C LEU A 147 -17.05 -6.25 12.44
N ALA A 148 -18.08 -7.06 12.68
CA ALA A 148 -17.97 -8.25 13.51
C ALA A 148 -17.08 -9.29 12.80
N GLY A 149 -15.88 -9.50 13.32
CA GLY A 149 -15.00 -10.60 12.93
C GLY A 149 -14.06 -10.24 11.78
N ASP A 150 -12.78 -10.20 12.13
CA ASP A 150 -11.66 -10.46 11.24
C ASP A 150 -11.24 -9.42 10.17
N TRP A 151 -10.37 -8.50 10.63
CA TRP A 151 -9.28 -7.82 9.89
C TRP A 151 -9.66 -6.75 8.85
N HIS A 152 -8.78 -5.75 8.68
CA HIS A 152 -8.88 -4.55 7.82
C HIS A 152 -9.58 -3.32 8.42
N GLU A 153 -9.06 -2.73 9.49
CA GLU A 153 -9.73 -1.54 10.08
C GLU A 153 -9.52 -0.23 9.32
N THR A 154 -8.75 -0.17 8.23
CA THR A 154 -8.87 0.94 7.26
C THR A 154 -8.32 0.56 5.88
N LEU A 155 -9.22 0.37 4.90
CA LEU A 155 -8.86 0.49 3.48
C LEU A 155 -9.13 1.93 3.07
N LEU A 156 -8.10 2.57 2.54
CA LEU A 156 -8.19 3.88 1.92
C LEU A 156 -7.92 3.70 0.44
N PHE A 157 -8.63 4.45 -0.40
CA PHE A 157 -8.18 4.67 -1.77
C PHE A 157 -8.10 6.15 -2.09
N LEU A 158 -7.15 6.52 -2.93
CA LEU A 158 -7.00 7.87 -3.47
C LEU A 158 -6.87 7.76 -4.99
N THR A 159 -7.68 8.49 -5.74
CA THR A 159 -7.70 8.44 -7.20
C THR A 159 -7.88 9.81 -7.84
N ASP A 160 -7.21 10.02 -8.98
CA ASP A 160 -7.43 11.16 -9.88
C ASP A 160 -8.40 10.83 -11.03
N GLY A 161 -8.87 9.59 -11.12
CA GLY A 161 -9.67 9.06 -12.23
C GLY A 161 -8.88 8.35 -13.34
N SER A 162 -7.55 8.47 -13.35
CA SER A 162 -6.65 7.77 -14.28
C SER A 162 -5.84 6.67 -13.59
N GLY A 163 -5.48 6.89 -12.33
CA GLY A 163 -4.80 5.94 -11.46
C GLY A 163 -5.41 5.94 -10.07
N VAL A 164 -5.02 4.94 -9.29
CA VAL A 164 -5.52 4.77 -7.93
C VAL A 164 -4.45 4.15 -7.06
N LYS A 165 -4.36 4.66 -5.83
CA LYS A 165 -3.58 4.10 -4.74
C LYS A 165 -4.56 3.52 -3.72
N TYR A 166 -4.41 2.24 -3.42
CA TYR A 166 -5.03 1.59 -2.28
C TYR A 166 -4.03 1.53 -1.12
N SER A 167 -4.49 1.74 0.10
CA SER A 167 -3.70 1.52 1.31
C SER A 167 -4.52 0.71 2.30
N ALA A 168 -4.04 -0.50 2.60
CA ALA A 168 -4.59 -1.37 3.62
C ALA A 168 -3.66 -1.40 4.83
N LEU A 169 -4.24 -1.22 6.02
CA LEU A 169 -3.54 -1.40 7.28
C LEU A 169 -3.44 -2.89 7.63
N LYS A 170 -2.25 -3.35 7.99
CA LYS A 170 -2.00 -4.71 8.51
C LYS A 170 -2.45 -4.77 9.97
N TYR A 171 -3.24 -5.78 10.34
CA TYR A 171 -3.86 -5.80 11.66
C TYR A 171 -3.78 -7.16 12.36
N ARG A 172 -2.58 -7.65 12.71
CA ARG A 172 -2.49 -8.81 13.62
C ARG A 172 -2.91 -8.38 15.03
N GLY A 173 -3.95 -9.03 15.57
CA GLY A 173 -4.60 -8.72 16.86
C GLY A 173 -3.70 -8.02 17.89
N ARG A 174 -4.07 -6.75 18.19
CA ARG A 174 -3.51 -5.82 19.21
C ARG A 174 -1.99 -5.84 19.43
N THR A 175 -1.32 -4.86 18.81
CA THR A 175 -0.31 -3.95 19.44
C THR A 175 0.01 -2.73 18.55
N SER A 176 -0.91 -2.33 17.65
CA SER A 176 -0.78 -1.04 16.98
C SER A 176 -1.22 0.06 17.95
N PRO A 177 -0.45 1.17 18.10
CA PRO A 177 -0.88 2.28 18.93
C PRO A 177 -2.21 2.80 18.40
N THR A 178 -3.18 3.00 19.30
CA THR A 178 -4.35 3.84 19.04
C THR A 178 -3.87 5.12 18.37
N MET A 179 -4.49 5.50 17.24
CA MET A 179 -4.18 6.77 16.57
C MET A 179 -4.67 7.96 17.41
N SER A 180 -4.04 8.20 18.55
CA SER A 180 -4.24 9.38 19.39
C SER A 180 -2.94 10.14 19.67
N GLY A 181 -1.79 9.70 19.14
CA GLY A 181 -0.52 10.40 19.27
C GLY A 181 -0.13 11.11 17.98
N GLY A 182 0.23 12.39 18.09
CA GLY A 182 0.82 13.21 17.03
C GLY A 182 2.13 12.63 16.44
N PRO A 183 2.95 13.43 15.74
CA PRO A 183 4.05 12.93 14.91
C PRO A 183 4.93 11.95 15.72
N ARG A 184 4.89 10.67 15.32
CA ARG A 184 5.60 9.59 16.01
C ARG A 184 7.10 9.87 15.96
N LYS A 185 7.82 9.47 17.02
CA LYS A 185 9.27 9.24 16.98
C LYS A 185 9.61 8.41 15.73
N ALA A 186 10.81 8.61 15.16
CA ALA A 186 11.26 7.86 13.99
C ALA A 186 10.90 6.36 14.13
N PRO A 187 10.24 5.77 13.12
CA PRO A 187 9.74 4.41 13.22
C PRO A 187 10.89 3.46 13.53
N VAL A 188 10.65 2.50 14.44
CA VAL A 188 11.63 1.46 14.76
C VAL A 188 11.98 0.73 13.45
N PRO A 189 13.27 0.59 13.10
CA PRO A 189 13.67 -0.12 11.89
C PRO A 189 13.02 -1.50 11.82
N TRP A 190 12.47 -1.82 10.66
CA TRP A 190 11.87 -3.13 10.40
C TRP A 190 12.90 -4.10 9.84
N PHE A 191 13.85 -3.59 9.05
CA PHE A 191 15.01 -4.35 8.64
C PHE A 191 16.10 -4.26 9.70
N PRO A 192 16.90 -5.32 9.88
CA PRO A 192 18.16 -5.19 10.58
C PRO A 192 19.04 -4.21 9.79
N GLY A 193 19.15 -2.98 10.26
CA GLY A 193 20.18 -2.02 9.85
C GLY A 193 21.26 -1.97 10.91
N GLU A 194 22.51 -1.68 10.53
CA GLU A 194 23.68 -1.52 11.41
C GLU A 194 23.25 -0.86 12.74
N ALA A 195 23.10 -1.66 13.79
CA ALA A 195 22.84 -1.15 15.12
C ALA A 195 24.10 -0.42 15.57
N GLY A 196 24.20 0.86 15.20
CA GLY A 196 25.27 1.77 15.57
C GLY A 196 26.69 1.19 15.48
N LYS A 197 27.38 1.42 14.37
CA LYS A 197 28.77 1.87 14.55
C LYS A 197 28.68 3.16 15.36
N LYS A 198 28.82 3.04 16.68
CA LYS A 198 29.21 4.17 17.51
C LYS A 198 30.48 4.70 16.86
N SER A 199 30.42 5.91 16.35
CA SER A 199 31.62 6.69 16.05
C SER A 199 32.40 6.76 17.36
N SER A 200 33.46 5.95 17.44
CA SER A 200 34.53 6.06 18.41
C SER A 200 35.27 7.38 18.22
#